data_AF-A0A7W1YRG5-F1
#
_entry.id   AF-A0A7W1YRG5-F1
#
_cell.length_a   1.000
_cell.length_b   1.000
_cell.length_c   1.000
_cell.angle_alpha   90.00
_cell.angle_beta   90.00
_cell.angle_gamma   90.00
#
_symmetry.space_group_name_H-M   'P 1'
#
loop_
_entity.id
_entity.type
_entity.pdbx_description
1 polymer ?
#
loop_
_entity_poly.entity_id
_entity_poly.type
_entity_poly.pdbx_seq_one_letter_code
_entity_poly.pdbx_strand_id
1 'polypeptide(L)' 'MTTPSVAIRHVPLTREEPCGTCGASFIPAEDSGSRVLLIRNGDDTFKGLMCGGCHAKWSQGGRTMTFSGPVVL' A
#
# COMPACT_ATOMS: atom_id res chain seq x y z
N MET A 1 8.33 -24.10 -10.84
CA MET A 1 8.74 -22.86 -10.16
C MET A 1 7.70 -21.80 -10.49
N THR A 2 6.98 -21.29 -9.50
CA THR A 2 5.96 -20.25 -9.69
C THR A 2 6.65 -18.90 -9.65
N THR A 3 6.59 -18.13 -10.74
CA THR A 3 7.17 -16.78 -10.78
C THR A 3 6.30 -15.85 -9.93
N PRO A 4 6.84 -15.17 -8.90
CA PRO A 4 6.09 -14.18 -8.15
C PRO A 4 5.74 -13.01 -9.09
N SER A 5 4.45 -12.67 -9.19
CA SER A 5 3.99 -11.50 -9.94
C SER A 5 3.58 -10.42 -8.96
N VAL A 6 4.18 -9.23 -9.10
CA VAL A 6 3.83 -8.05 -8.30
C VAL A 6 2.95 -7.14 -9.14
N ALA A 7 1.70 -6.99 -8.71
CA ALA A 7 0.80 -5.98 -9.27
C ALA A 7 0.64 -4.85 -8.25
N ILE A 8 0.97 -3.62 -8.65
CA ILE A 8 0.70 -2.41 -7.87
C ILE A 8 -0.56 -1.76 -8.43
N ARG A 9 -1.60 -1.62 -7.59
CA ARG A 9 -2.85 -0.96 -8.00
C ARG A 9 -3.23 0.13 -7.01
N HIS A 10 -3.70 1.25 -7.55
CA HIS A 10 -4.44 2.22 -6.78
C HIS A 10 -5.82 1.62 -6.43
N VAL A 11 -6.16 1.58 -5.15
CA VAL A 11 -7.47 1.11 -4.69
C VAL A 11 -8.19 2.25 -3.99
N PRO A 12 -9.42 2.62 -4.42
CA PRO A 12 -10.20 3.62 -3.72
C PRO A 12 -10.58 3.07 -2.34
N LEU A 13 -10.44 3.90 -1.31
CA LEU A 13 -10.84 3.56 0.03
C LEU A 13 -11.70 4.68 0.60
N THR A 14 -12.91 4.33 1.02
CA THR A 14 -13.99 5.25 1.42
C THR A 14 -14.06 5.46 2.94
N ARG A 15 -13.06 4.99 3.68
CA ARG A 15 -12.94 5.21 5.12
C ARG A 15 -11.68 6.01 5.42
N GLU A 16 -11.69 6.68 6.57
CA GLU A 16 -10.51 7.37 7.07
C GLU A 16 -9.39 6.38 7.36
N GLU A 17 -8.20 6.73 6.88
CA GLU A 17 -6.96 6.06 7.23
C GLU A 17 -5.99 7.09 7.81
N PRO A 18 -5.50 6.90 9.04
CA PRO A 18 -4.49 7.76 9.62
C PRO A 18 -3.13 7.50 8.97
N CYS A 19 -2.23 8.46 8.90
CA CYS A 19 -0.83 8.22 8.57
C CYS A 19 -0.08 7.75 9.81
N GLY A 20 0.59 6.60 9.74
CA GLY A 20 1.43 6.12 10.84
C GLY A 20 2.72 6.93 11.07
N THR A 21 2.99 7.95 10.25
CA THR A 21 4.14 8.84 10.42
C THR A 21 3.72 10.21 10.96
N CYS A 22 2.82 10.93 10.27
CA CYS A 22 2.41 12.28 10.69
C CYS A 22 1.08 12.33 11.48
N GLY A 23 0.36 11.21 11.59
CA GLY A 23 -0.93 11.14 12.30
C GLY A 23 -2.13 11.75 11.57
N ALA A 24 -1.93 12.44 10.44
CA ALA A 24 -3.03 13.01 9.66
C ALA A 24 -3.96 11.90 9.14
N SER A 25 -5.27 12.11 9.25
CA SER A 25 -6.29 11.21 8.70
C SER A 25 -6.83 11.72 7.38
N PHE A 26 -7.13 10.80 6.47
CA PHE A 26 -7.64 11.14 5.14
C PHE A 26 -8.48 9.99 4.59
N ILE A 27 -9.40 10.33 3.70
CA ILE A 27 -10.16 9.36 2.91
C ILE A 27 -9.51 9.30 1.51
N PRO A 28 -8.80 8.22 1.14
CA PRO A 28 -8.09 8.15 -0.14
C PRO A 28 -9.00 8.31 -1.37
N ALA A 29 -10.29 7.95 -1.26
CA ALA A 29 -11.26 8.11 -2.33
C ALA A 29 -11.67 9.58 -2.59
N GLU A 30 -11.50 10.50 -1.63
CA GLU A 30 -11.95 11.90 -1.71
C GLU A 30 -10.88 12.85 -2.27
N ASP A 31 -10.03 12.36 -3.18
CA ASP A 31 -8.89 13.09 -3.76
C ASP A 31 -8.01 13.84 -2.74
N SER A 32 -7.86 13.28 -1.54
CA SER A 32 -7.03 13.82 -0.46
C SER A 32 -5.52 13.81 -0.75
N GLY A 33 -5.10 13.57 -1.99
CA GLY A 33 -3.71 13.30 -2.40
C GLY A 33 -3.14 11.97 -1.89
N SER A 34 -3.83 11.31 -0.94
CA SER A 34 -3.42 10.03 -0.39
C SER A 34 -3.80 8.89 -1.32
N ARG A 35 -2.96 7.85 -1.37
CA ARG A 35 -3.12 6.72 -2.29
C ARG A 35 -2.91 5.40 -1.55
N VAL A 36 -3.81 4.45 -1.76
CA VAL A 36 -3.62 3.07 -1.29
C VAL A 36 -2.94 2.26 -2.40
N LEU A 37 -1.91 1.52 -2.02
CA LEU A 37 -1.16 0.62 -2.89
C LEU A 37 -1.48 -0.81 -2.48
N LEU A 38 -2.01 -1.59 -3.41
CA LEU A 38 -2.14 -3.03 -3.23
C LEU A 38 -0.94 -3.72 -3.87
N ILE A 39 -0.28 -4.62 -3.15
CA ILE A 39 0.76 -5.51 -3.66
C ILE A 39 0.25 -6.95 -3.52
N ARG A 40 0.24 -7.72 -4.60
CA ARG A 40 -0.10 -9.15 -4.57
C ARG A 40 1.13 -10.01 -4.85
N ASN A 41 1.21 -11.17 -4.22
CA ASN A 41 2.16 -12.24 -4.50
C ASN A 41 1.43 -13.58 -4.40
N GLY A 42 0.96 -14.12 -5.53
CA GLY A 42 0.04 -15.27 -5.50
C GLY A 42 -1.24 -14.95 -4.72
N ASP A 43 -1.49 -15.71 -3.65
CA ASP A 43 -2.64 -15.53 -2.76
C ASP A 43 -2.40 -14.48 -1.67
N ASP A 44 -1.14 -14.13 -1.42
CA ASP A 44 -0.77 -13.12 -0.43
C ASP A 44 -1.05 -11.71 -0.96
N THR A 45 -1.65 -10.90 -0.10
CA THR A 45 -1.99 -9.50 -0.41
C THR A 45 -1.49 -8.57 0.69
N PHE A 46 -0.75 -7.54 0.29
CA PHE A 46 -0.25 -6.48 1.14
C PHE A 46 -0.86 -5.14 0.75
N LYS A 47 -1.20 -4.34 1.77
CA LYS A 47 -1.74 -3.00 1.59
C LYS A 47 -0.76 -1.99 2.16
N GLY A 48 -0.21 -1.16 1.28
CA GLY A 48 0.54 0.03 1.62
C GLY A 48 -0.33 1.28 1.46
N LEU A 49 0.06 2.33 2.14
CA LEU A 49 -0.61 3.61 2.07
C LEU A 49 0.43 4.72 1.94
N MET A 50 0.16 5.65 1.03
CA MET A 50 0.98 6.83 0.81
C MET A 50 0.19 8.06 1.26
N CYS A 51 0.73 8.78 2.22
CA CYS A 51 0.12 9.99 2.76
C CYS A 51 0.26 11.14 1.77
N GLY A 52 -0.86 11.82 1.45
CA GLY A 52 -0.87 12.99 0.58
C GLY A 52 -0.17 14.21 1.20
N GLY A 53 -0.15 14.33 2.53
CA GLY A 53 0.44 15.48 3.23
C GLY A 53 1.95 15.37 3.46
N CYS A 54 2.42 14.26 4.04
CA CYS A 54 3.86 14.08 4.35
C CYS A 54 4.60 13.17 3.37
N HIS A 55 3.92 12.63 2.35
CA HIS A 55 4.46 11.70 1.35
C HIS A 55 5.08 10.40 1.91
N ALA A 56 4.91 10.14 3.21
CA ALA A 56 5.35 8.90 3.84
C ALA A 56 4.55 7.72 3.27
N LYS A 57 5.27 6.62 3.04
CA LYS A 57 4.71 5.33 2.64
C LYS A 57 4.81 4.39 3.84
N TRP A 58 3.71 3.77 4.21
CA TRP A 58 3.67 2.89 5.38
C TRP A 58 2.59 1.81 5.19
N SER A 59 2.61 0.78 6.03
CA SER A 59 1.59 -0.26 6.06
C SER A 59 1.16 -0.53 7.49
N GLN A 60 -0.14 -0.73 7.70
CA GLN A 60 -0.64 -1.17 9.00
C GLN A 60 -0.36 -2.67 9.20
N GLY A 61 0.18 -2.99 10.38
CA GLY A 61 0.61 -4.34 10.75
C GLY A 61 2.04 -4.62 10.30
N GLY A 62 2.90 -5.03 11.23
CA GLY A 62 4.33 -5.31 11.02
C GLY A 62 4.62 -6.55 10.18
N ARG A 63 3.84 -6.80 9.13
CA ARG A 63 4.04 -7.89 8.17
C ARG A 63 4.99 -7.41 7.09
N THR A 64 6.17 -7.99 7.03
CA THR A 64 7.11 -7.80 5.92
C THR A 64 6.87 -8.89 4.88
N MET A 65 6.69 -8.52 3.61
CA MET A 65 6.74 -9.46 2.49
C MET A 65 8.13 -9.46 1.88
N THR A 66 8.77 -10.62 1.87
CA THR A 66 10.08 -10.82 1.24
C THR A 66 9.91 -11.60 -0.04
N PHE A 67 10.41 -11.07 -1.15
CA PHE A 67 10.47 -11.77 -2.42
C PHE A 67 11.78 -12.56 -2.49
N SER A 68 11.70 -13.86 -2.78
CA SER A 68 12.86 -14.74 -2.89
C SER A 68 13.61 -14.64 -4.22
N GLY A 69 13.16 -13.78 -5.13
CA GLY A 69 13.75 -13.55 -6.44
C GLY A 69 13.53 -12.12 -6.93
N PRO A 70 14.21 -11.71 -8.01
CA PRO A 70 14.06 -10.38 -8.57
C PRO A 70 12.62 -10.12 -9.02
N VAL A 71 12.06 -9.00 -8.60
CA VAL A 71 10.78 -8.48 -9.09
C VAL A 71 11.07 -7.69 -10.36
N VAL A 72 10.66 -8.22 -11.50
CA VAL A 72 10.72 -7.52 -12.79
C VAL A 72 9.34 -6.91 -13.05
N LEU A 73 9.30 -5.58 -13.19
CA LEU A 73 8.09 -4.80 -13.47
C LEU A 73 7.90 -4.60 -14.98
#